data_AF-A0A2M8C0U1-F1
#
_entry.id   AF-A0A2M8C0U1-F1
#
_cell.length_a   1.000
_cell.length_b   1.000
_cell.length_c   1.000
_cell.angle_alpha   90.00
_cell.angle_beta   90.00
_cell.angle_gamma   90.00
#
_symmetry.space_group_name_H-M   'P 1'
#
loop_
_entity.id
_entity.type
_entity.pdbx_description
1 polymer ?
#
loop_
_entity_poly.entity_id
_entity_poly.type
_entity_poly.pdbx_seq_one_letter_code
_entity_poly.pdbx_strand_id
1 'polypeptide(L)'
;MLTNSKKEHNQDLKEDLEKKDEGCCDDGETKQKYISLPGTKNPTETLLLILGIIFILHFLVMGLFTFRMSGKLDEAISITKPQEGTLLVVVPEECPLCGAMDIEKSFVEKQNVDLLDTRTVSAESEEGQSLIKKYKFEHLPAMLFLSDDTIKSSVKKVLQESSKVVDENTLVWEDKIPPYLNMEDNKILGLVDVIYLADAS
;
A
#
# COMPACT_ATOMS: atom_id res chain seq x y z
N MET A 1 -3.36 -54.28 -12.27
CA MET A 1 -1.96 -54.69 -12.04
C MET A 1 -1.53 -54.11 -10.69
N LEU A 2 -1.07 -55.00 -9.79
CA LEU A 2 -0.07 -54.88 -8.70
C LEU A 2 0.43 -53.45 -8.33
N THR A 3 0.68 -53.01 -7.09
CA THR A 3 0.77 -53.60 -5.73
C THR A 3 1.13 -52.47 -4.72
N ASN A 4 0.69 -52.62 -3.46
CA ASN A 4 1.34 -52.33 -2.16
C ASN A 4 2.27 -51.11 -1.95
N SER A 5 2.04 -50.38 -0.85
CA SER A 5 2.80 -50.58 0.40
C SER A 5 2.07 -49.99 1.62
N LYS A 6 2.36 -50.54 2.79
CA LYS A 6 1.56 -50.66 4.01
C LYS A 6 2.21 -49.90 5.18
N LYS A 7 1.39 -49.46 6.15
CA LYS A 7 1.50 -49.57 7.64
C LYS A 7 1.04 -48.28 8.33
N GLU A 8 -0.12 -48.28 9.02
CA GLU A 8 -0.35 -48.71 10.43
C GLU A 8 0.32 -47.71 11.41
N HIS A 9 -0.33 -47.12 12.43
CA HIS A 9 -1.29 -47.70 13.37
C HIS A 9 -2.06 -46.60 14.16
N ASN A 10 -3.32 -46.94 14.50
CA ASN A 10 -4.32 -46.27 15.36
C ASN A 10 -3.81 -46.10 16.81
N GLN A 11 -4.13 -45.02 17.54
CA GLN A 11 -5.42 -44.46 18.00
C GLN A 11 -5.95 -45.11 19.31
N ASP A 12 -6.09 -44.21 20.29
CA ASP A 12 -7.05 -44.14 21.41
C ASP A 12 -6.99 -45.07 22.63
N LEU A 13 -7.10 -44.40 23.80
CA LEU A 13 -8.22 -44.47 24.76
C LEU A 13 -7.92 -44.93 26.20
N LYS A 14 -8.50 -44.14 27.13
CA LYS A 14 -8.97 -44.39 28.51
C LYS A 14 -7.92 -44.35 29.64
N GLU A 15 -8.03 -43.41 30.57
CA GLU A 15 -9.01 -43.27 31.68
C GLU A 15 -8.93 -44.41 32.71
N ASP A 16 -8.61 -43.96 33.94
CA ASP A 16 -9.16 -44.41 35.21
C ASP A 16 -8.49 -45.51 36.05
N LEU A 17 -8.27 -45.07 37.30
CA LEU A 17 -8.64 -45.73 38.56
C LEU A 17 -7.70 -46.76 39.21
N GLU A 18 -7.12 -46.26 40.32
CA GLU A 18 -7.25 -46.80 41.68
C GLU A 18 -6.28 -47.87 42.22
N LYS A 19 -5.92 -47.60 43.50
CA LYS A 19 -5.48 -48.48 44.60
C LYS A 19 -4.01 -48.90 44.67
N LYS A 20 -3.38 -49.06 45.84
CA LYS A 20 -3.54 -48.59 47.24
C LYS A 20 -2.43 -49.30 48.05
N ASP A 21 -2.06 -48.72 49.20
CA ASP A 21 -1.44 -49.35 50.38
C ASP A 21 0.06 -49.76 50.26
N GLU A 22 0.98 -49.59 51.21
CA GLU A 22 1.06 -49.09 52.60
C GLU A 22 2.58 -49.06 52.96
N GLY A 23 3.07 -48.18 53.85
CA GLY A 23 4.38 -48.41 54.54
C GLY A 23 5.30 -47.21 54.86
N CYS A 24 4.95 -46.47 55.92
CA CYS A 24 5.73 -45.72 56.93
C CYS A 24 7.11 -45.02 56.67
N CYS A 25 7.08 -43.70 56.95
CA CYS A 25 8.01 -42.79 57.63
C CYS A 25 9.52 -42.77 57.31
N ASP A 26 9.99 -41.66 56.71
CA ASP A 26 11.25 -41.02 57.11
C ASP A 26 11.18 -39.49 56.87
N ASP A 27 11.65 -38.74 57.85
CA ASP A 27 11.35 -37.33 58.09
C ASP A 27 12.45 -36.48 57.44
N GLY A 28 12.41 -36.34 56.12
CA GLY A 28 13.38 -35.55 55.36
C GLY A 28 12.89 -34.16 55.00
N GLU A 29 12.86 -33.22 55.96
CA GLU A 29 12.66 -31.79 55.64
C GLU A 29 13.78 -31.28 54.72
N THR A 30 13.51 -31.23 53.42
CA THR A 30 14.36 -30.51 52.46
C THR A 30 14.11 -29.01 52.63
N LYS A 31 14.99 -28.35 53.38
CA LYS A 31 14.96 -26.89 53.52
C LYS A 31 15.14 -26.23 52.15
N GLN A 32 14.04 -25.71 51.60
CA GLN A 32 14.08 -24.79 50.48
C GLN A 32 14.89 -23.56 50.89
N LYS A 33 16.03 -23.36 50.23
CA LYS A 33 16.91 -22.21 50.44
C LYS A 33 16.31 -21.02 49.71
N TYR A 34 15.32 -20.38 50.34
CA TYR A 34 14.81 -19.09 49.91
C TYR A 34 15.96 -18.08 49.99
N ILE A 35 16.21 -17.37 48.89
CA ILE A 35 17.10 -16.21 48.88
C ILE A 35 16.43 -15.16 49.77
N SER A 36 16.91 -15.03 51.00
CA SER A 36 16.42 -14.04 51.95
C SER A 36 16.74 -12.66 51.41
N LEU A 37 15.69 -11.89 51.09
CA LEU A 37 15.82 -10.46 50.84
C LEU A 37 16.51 -9.79 52.05
N PRO A 38 17.34 -8.76 51.85
CA PRO A 38 17.91 -8.00 52.96
C PRO A 38 16.77 -7.44 53.80
N GLY A 39 16.61 -7.98 55.02
CA GLY A 39 15.55 -7.59 55.93
C GLY A 39 15.79 -6.16 56.42
N THR A 40 15.07 -5.20 55.85
CA THR A 40 14.95 -3.87 56.43
C THR A 40 14.10 -3.97 57.69
N LYS A 41 14.59 -3.40 58.79
CA LYS A 41 14.00 -3.54 60.13
C LYS A 41 12.65 -2.82 60.29
N ASN A 42 12.21 -2.06 59.27
CA ASN A 42 11.02 -1.24 59.28
C ASN A 42 10.03 -1.69 58.20
N PRO A 43 8.74 -1.93 58.54
CA PRO A 43 7.75 -2.41 57.57
C PRO A 43 7.48 -1.39 56.44
N THR A 44 7.70 -0.11 56.71
CA THR A 44 7.59 0.98 55.74
C THR A 44 8.71 0.96 54.70
N GLU A 45 9.95 0.61 55.08
CA GLU A 45 11.06 0.50 54.13
C GLU A 45 10.90 -0.69 53.19
N THR A 46 10.40 -1.83 53.70
CA THR A 46 10.13 -3.01 52.87
C THR A 46 9.04 -2.71 51.83
N LEU A 47 8.00 -1.96 52.22
CA LEU A 47 6.93 -1.52 51.32
C LEU A 47 7.48 -0.63 50.18
N LEU A 48 8.35 0.33 50.53
CA LEU A 48 8.97 1.23 49.55
C LEU A 48 9.88 0.49 48.56
N LEU A 49 10.64 -0.52 49.03
CA LEU A 49 11.47 -1.35 48.15
C LEU A 49 10.64 -2.16 47.15
N ILE A 50 9.55 -2.78 47.60
CA ILE A 50 8.65 -3.55 46.73
C ILE A 50 8.00 -2.64 45.68
N LEU A 51 7.53 -1.46 46.11
CA LEU A 51 6.92 -0.48 45.20
C LEU A 51 7.93 0.03 44.16
N GLY A 52 9.19 0.25 44.55
CA GLY A 52 10.27 0.59 43.65
C GLY A 52 10.54 -0.49 42.60
N ILE A 53 10.57 -1.77 42.99
CA ILE A 53 10.78 -2.90 42.06
C ILE A 53 9.63 -2.97 41.04
N ILE A 54 8.38 -2.80 41.48
CA ILE A 54 7.21 -2.80 40.60
C ILE A 54 7.31 -1.65 39.58
N PHE A 55 7.73 -0.47 40.04
CA PHE A 55 7.88 0.70 39.17
C PHE A 55 8.98 0.49 38.12
N ILE A 56 10.12 -0.06 38.52
CA ILE A 56 11.22 -0.42 37.61
C ILE A 56 10.75 -1.46 36.60
N LEU A 57 10.06 -2.51 37.04
CA LEU A 57 9.51 -3.54 36.17
C LEU A 57 8.54 -2.94 35.14
N HIS A 58 7.68 -2.00 35.57
CA HIS A 58 6.75 -1.30 34.68
C HIS A 58 7.48 -0.49 33.61
N PHE A 59 8.47 0.31 34.02
CA PHE A 59 9.29 1.10 33.09
C PHE A 59 10.07 0.21 32.11
N LEU A 60 10.57 -0.93 32.57
CA LEU A 60 11.31 -1.88 31.74
C LEU A 60 10.37 -2.53 30.70
N VAL A 61 9.18 -2.98 31.10
CA VAL A 61 8.17 -3.53 30.19
C VAL A 61 7.69 -2.46 29.18
N MET A 62 7.42 -1.24 29.64
CA MET A 62 7.02 -0.11 28.78
C MET A 62 8.13 0.28 27.78
N GLY A 63 9.39 0.27 28.23
CA GLY A 63 10.56 0.55 27.40
C GLY A 63 10.78 -0.51 26.33
N LEU A 64 10.70 -1.80 26.69
CA LEU A 64 10.78 -2.91 25.73
C LEU A 64 9.65 -2.87 24.71
N PHE A 65 8.44 -2.52 25.15
CA PHE A 65 7.28 -2.37 24.26
C PHE A 65 7.48 -1.22 23.27
N THR A 66 7.95 -0.06 23.74
CA THR A 66 8.22 1.12 22.89
C THR A 66 9.34 0.85 21.89
N PHE A 67 10.41 0.18 22.31
CA PHE A 67 11.54 -0.19 21.44
C PHE A 67 11.15 -1.23 20.36
N ARG A 68 10.18 -2.11 20.65
CA ARG A 68 9.64 -3.06 19.65
C ARG A 68 8.80 -2.36 18.59
N MET A 69 8.22 -1.19 18.89
CA MET A 69 7.28 -0.49 18.00
C MET A 69 7.94 0.56 17.12
N SER A 70 9.08 1.14 17.51
CA SER A 70 9.76 2.19 16.74
C SER A 70 10.18 1.74 15.33
N GLY A 71 10.61 0.49 15.16
CA GLY A 71 11.05 -0.03 13.85
C GLY A 71 9.95 -0.11 12.78
N LYS A 72 8.67 -0.04 13.15
CA LYS A 72 7.54 -0.05 12.19
C LYS A 72 7.04 1.35 11.82
N LEU A 73 7.49 2.38 12.53
CA LEU A 73 6.99 3.74 12.31
C LEU A 73 7.62 4.35 11.05
N ASP A 74 8.91 4.14 10.82
CA ASP A 74 9.62 4.68 9.65
C ASP A 74 9.14 4.02 8.34
N GLU A 75 8.88 2.71 8.38
CA GLU A 75 8.30 1.98 7.24
C GLU A 75 6.87 2.46 6.95
N ALA A 76 6.05 2.67 7.98
CA ALA A 76 4.70 3.21 7.82
C ALA A 76 4.70 4.67 7.30
N ILE A 77 5.65 5.51 7.71
CA ILE A 77 5.78 6.90 7.22
C ILE A 77 6.15 6.93 5.73
N SER A 78 7.01 6.01 5.27
CA SER A 78 7.37 5.94 3.84
C SER A 78 6.19 5.54 2.94
N ILE A 79 5.27 4.72 3.45
CA ILE A 79 4.07 4.27 2.75
C ILE A 79 3.02 5.39 2.68
N THR A 80 2.97 6.28 3.68
CA THR A 80 2.00 7.38 3.71
C THR A 80 2.45 8.61 2.93
N LYS A 81 3.76 8.80 2.68
CA LYS A 81 4.23 9.91 1.83
C LYS A 81 3.51 9.87 0.46
N PRO A 82 2.97 10.98 -0.04
CA PRO A 82 2.40 11.04 -1.39
C PRO A 82 3.41 10.61 -2.45
N GLN A 83 2.92 10.07 -3.55
CA GLN A 83 3.73 9.82 -4.73
C GLN A 83 4.02 11.15 -5.43
N GLU A 84 5.27 11.57 -5.50
CA GLU A 84 5.63 12.76 -6.28
C GLU A 84 5.61 12.44 -7.77
N GLY A 85 5.21 13.41 -8.60
CA GLY A 85 5.28 13.28 -10.05
C GLY A 85 4.87 14.54 -10.81
N THR A 86 5.02 14.48 -12.12
CA THR A 86 4.66 15.56 -13.06
C THR A 86 3.56 15.08 -13.98
N LEU A 87 2.58 15.95 -14.23
CA LEU A 87 1.50 15.71 -15.17
C LEU A 87 1.72 16.51 -16.46
N LEU A 88 1.79 15.82 -17.59
CA LEU A 88 1.89 16.45 -18.90
C LEU A 88 0.67 16.10 -19.73
N VAL A 89 0.03 17.08 -20.35
CA VAL A 89 -1.09 16.85 -21.28
C VAL A 89 -0.66 17.30 -22.68
N VAL A 90 -0.68 16.39 -23.64
CA VAL A 90 -0.39 16.66 -25.05
C VAL A 90 -1.70 16.88 -25.79
N VAL A 91 -1.88 18.09 -26.33
CA VAL A 91 -3.11 18.51 -27.01
C VAL A 91 -2.78 18.96 -28.43
N PRO A 92 -3.54 18.53 -29.45
CA PRO A 92 -3.35 18.97 -30.83
C PRO A 92 -3.96 20.35 -31.06
N GLU A 93 -3.21 21.26 -31.66
CA GLU A 93 -3.70 22.60 -32.05
C GLU A 93 -4.79 22.51 -33.12
N GLU A 94 -4.74 21.47 -33.97
CA GLU A 94 -5.70 21.24 -35.04
C GLU A 94 -7.10 20.86 -34.55
N CYS A 95 -7.28 20.54 -33.25
CA CYS A 95 -8.57 20.15 -32.68
C CYS A 95 -8.93 20.97 -31.42
N PRO A 96 -9.47 22.19 -31.57
CA PRO A 96 -9.89 23.02 -30.44
C PRO A 96 -11.04 22.43 -29.60
N LEU A 97 -11.79 21.48 -30.17
CA LEU A 97 -12.93 20.82 -29.52
C LEU A 97 -12.55 19.50 -28.85
N CYS A 98 -11.31 19.03 -29.02
CA CYS A 98 -10.83 17.83 -28.37
C CYS A 98 -10.76 18.03 -26.84
N GLY A 99 -10.96 16.94 -26.09
CA GLY A 99 -11.06 16.98 -24.63
C GLY A 99 -9.84 17.61 -23.94
N ALA A 100 -10.04 18.28 -22.80
CA ALA A 100 -8.94 18.85 -22.02
C ALA A 100 -8.33 17.88 -20.99
N MET A 101 -8.81 16.62 -20.95
CA MET A 101 -8.43 15.58 -19.99
C MET A 101 -8.57 15.99 -18.50
N ASP A 102 -9.46 16.94 -18.22
CA ASP A 102 -9.70 17.48 -16.87
C ASP A 102 -10.21 16.42 -15.90
N ILE A 103 -10.96 15.42 -16.41
CA ILE A 103 -11.53 14.35 -15.59
C ILE A 103 -10.42 13.44 -15.09
N GLU A 104 -9.52 13.02 -15.98
CA GLU A 104 -8.36 12.19 -15.67
C GLU A 104 -7.40 12.94 -14.75
N LYS A 105 -7.14 14.21 -15.03
CA LYS A 105 -6.35 15.09 -14.15
C LYS A 105 -6.95 15.16 -12.74
N SER A 106 -8.24 15.46 -12.63
CA SER A 106 -8.95 15.51 -11.35
C SER A 106 -8.95 14.15 -10.62
N PHE A 107 -8.94 13.04 -11.37
CA PHE A 107 -8.85 11.70 -10.80
C PHE A 107 -7.47 11.44 -10.20
N VAL A 108 -6.40 11.83 -10.88
CA VAL A 108 -5.01 11.73 -10.39
C VAL A 108 -4.80 12.62 -9.17
N GLU A 109 -5.28 13.86 -9.19
CA GLU A 109 -5.18 14.81 -8.07
C GLU A 109 -5.89 14.33 -6.79
N LYS A 110 -6.92 13.49 -6.92
CA LYS A 110 -7.63 12.89 -5.78
C LYS A 110 -6.91 11.68 -5.19
N GLN A 111 -5.87 11.16 -5.85
CA GLN A 111 -5.07 10.08 -5.31
C GLN A 111 -4.01 10.62 -4.34
N ASN A 112 -3.32 9.73 -3.63
CA ASN A 112 -2.20 10.11 -2.75
C ASN A 112 -0.94 10.46 -3.57
N VAL A 113 -1.04 11.50 -4.39
CA VAL A 113 -0.03 11.98 -5.34
C VAL A 113 0.23 13.46 -5.05
N ASP A 114 1.49 13.88 -5.10
CA ASP A 114 1.92 15.28 -5.04
C ASP A 114 2.44 15.68 -6.42
N LEU A 115 1.74 16.62 -7.07
CA LEU A 115 2.07 17.05 -8.43
C LEU A 115 3.07 18.20 -8.37
N LEU A 116 4.31 17.91 -8.75
CA LEU A 116 5.42 18.87 -8.77
C LEU A 116 5.29 19.88 -9.91
N ASP A 117 4.80 19.44 -11.06
CA ASP A 117 4.49 20.27 -12.22
C ASP A 117 3.24 19.72 -12.92
N THR A 118 2.47 20.63 -13.52
CA THR A 118 1.33 20.27 -14.36
C THR A 118 1.24 21.25 -15.50
N ARG A 119 1.46 20.76 -16.72
CA ARG A 119 1.44 21.62 -17.90
C ARG A 119 0.89 20.93 -19.14
N THR A 120 0.47 21.77 -20.06
CA THR A 120 -0.02 21.35 -21.38
C THR A 120 1.06 21.63 -22.42
N VAL A 121 1.28 20.67 -23.30
CA VAL A 121 2.24 20.71 -24.40
C VAL A 121 1.47 20.58 -25.71
N SER A 122 1.77 21.45 -26.67
CA SER A 122 1.20 21.38 -28.01
C SER A 122 1.75 20.15 -28.75
N ALA A 123 0.90 19.39 -29.42
CA ALA A 123 1.30 18.22 -30.21
C ALA A 123 2.24 18.59 -31.36
N GLU A 124 2.13 19.82 -31.86
CA GLU A 124 2.89 20.38 -32.97
C GLU A 124 4.26 20.92 -32.53
N SER A 125 4.47 21.12 -31.23
CA SER A 125 5.76 21.52 -30.66
C SER A 125 6.82 20.41 -30.74
N GLU A 126 8.10 20.78 -30.71
CA GLU A 126 9.21 19.81 -30.70
C GLU A 126 9.14 18.86 -29.48
N GLU A 127 8.74 19.38 -28.32
CA GLU A 127 8.52 18.59 -27.11
C GLU A 127 7.36 17.62 -27.29
N GLY A 128 6.21 18.10 -27.80
CA GLY A 128 5.03 17.27 -28.04
C GLY A 128 5.30 16.13 -29.02
N GLN A 129 5.93 16.44 -30.16
CA GLN A 129 6.34 15.44 -31.16
C GLN A 129 7.31 14.40 -30.57
N SER A 130 8.20 14.82 -29.67
CA SER A 130 9.11 13.91 -28.98
C SER A 130 8.37 12.98 -28.02
N LEU A 131 7.39 13.50 -27.27
CA LEU A 131 6.55 12.71 -26.37
C LEU A 131 5.68 11.69 -27.13
N ILE A 132 5.01 12.14 -28.20
CA ILE A 132 4.18 11.29 -29.08
C ILE A 132 4.99 10.09 -29.58
N LYS A 133 6.21 10.33 -30.09
CA LYS A 133 7.09 9.27 -30.60
C LYS A 133 7.60 8.34 -29.50
N LYS A 134 7.99 8.91 -28.34
CA LYS A 134 8.55 8.15 -27.22
C LYS A 134 7.52 7.19 -26.61
N TYR A 135 6.30 7.68 -26.40
CA TYR A 135 5.24 6.93 -25.72
C TYR A 135 4.25 6.25 -26.68
N LYS A 136 4.37 6.52 -27.99
CA LYS A 136 3.57 5.94 -29.06
C LYS A 136 2.06 6.12 -28.83
N PHE A 137 1.62 7.37 -28.67
CA PHE A 137 0.20 7.67 -28.56
C PHE A 137 -0.52 7.31 -29.86
N GLU A 138 -1.65 6.64 -29.73
CA GLU A 138 -2.54 6.29 -30.84
C GLU A 138 -3.63 7.35 -31.00
N HIS A 139 -3.98 8.05 -29.90
CA HIS A 139 -5.01 9.07 -29.87
C HIS A 139 -4.52 10.32 -29.13
N LEU A 140 -4.94 11.48 -29.60
CA LEU A 140 -4.76 12.75 -28.92
C LEU A 140 -6.13 13.40 -28.67
N PRO A 141 -6.35 14.02 -27.51
CA PRO A 141 -5.36 14.38 -26.49
C PRO A 141 -4.91 13.20 -25.62
N ALA A 142 -3.69 13.28 -25.10
CA ALA A 142 -3.09 12.26 -24.25
C ALA A 142 -2.43 12.90 -23.02
N MET A 143 -2.50 12.22 -21.88
CA MET A 143 -1.95 12.68 -20.60
C MET A 143 -0.94 11.68 -20.09
N LEU A 144 0.15 12.19 -19.51
CA LEU A 144 1.21 11.41 -18.91
C LEU A 144 1.38 11.79 -17.46
N PHE A 145 1.52 10.77 -16.62
CA PHE A 145 2.06 10.92 -15.28
C PHE A 145 3.48 10.36 -15.25
N LEU A 146 4.44 11.22 -14.91
CA LEU A 146 5.86 10.90 -14.84
C LEU A 146 6.33 11.02 -13.40
N SER A 147 6.98 9.99 -12.88
CA SER A 147 7.57 10.00 -11.54
C SER A 147 9.07 9.73 -11.61
N ASP A 148 9.86 10.48 -10.84
CA ASP A 148 11.31 10.25 -10.72
C ASP A 148 11.60 8.90 -10.03
N ASP A 149 10.72 8.49 -9.11
CA ASP A 149 10.77 7.21 -8.40
C ASP A 149 9.77 6.19 -8.97
N THR A 150 10.00 4.90 -8.71
CA THR A 150 9.03 3.84 -9.05
C THR A 150 7.67 4.13 -8.41
N ILE A 151 6.62 4.08 -9.22
CA ILE A 151 5.25 4.35 -8.78
C ILE A 151 4.84 3.32 -7.73
N LYS A 152 4.48 3.79 -6.54
CA LYS A 152 4.02 2.94 -5.43
C LYS A 152 2.87 2.04 -5.87
N SER A 153 2.89 0.78 -5.44
CA SER A 153 1.89 -0.22 -5.81
C SER A 153 0.45 0.19 -5.49
N SER A 154 0.24 0.93 -4.39
CA SER A 154 -1.06 1.48 -4.00
C SER A 154 -1.59 2.49 -5.03
N VAL A 155 -0.74 3.40 -5.50
CA VAL A 155 -1.08 4.42 -6.51
C VAL A 155 -1.24 3.77 -7.88
N LYS A 156 -0.27 2.93 -8.27
CA LYS A 156 -0.28 2.18 -9.54
C LYS A 156 -1.57 1.38 -9.68
N LYS A 157 -2.03 0.72 -8.62
CA LYS A 157 -3.24 -0.11 -8.64
C LYS A 157 -4.50 0.67 -8.99
N VAL A 158 -4.64 1.90 -8.47
CA VAL A 158 -5.82 2.73 -8.71
C VAL A 158 -5.72 3.43 -10.06
N LEU A 159 -4.55 3.98 -10.40
CA LEU A 159 -4.37 4.74 -11.64
C LEU A 159 -4.35 3.87 -12.91
N GLN A 160 -3.89 2.62 -12.82
CA GLN A 160 -3.87 1.69 -13.97
C GLN A 160 -5.28 1.22 -14.41
N GLU A 161 -6.33 1.49 -13.63
CA GLU A 161 -7.70 1.17 -14.05
C GLU A 161 -8.14 1.99 -15.26
N SER A 162 -7.62 3.21 -15.39
CA SER A 162 -7.92 4.14 -16.48
C SER A 162 -6.71 4.47 -17.36
N SER A 163 -5.52 3.95 -17.05
CA SER A 163 -4.28 4.20 -17.80
C SER A 163 -3.60 2.95 -18.34
N LYS A 164 -2.76 3.17 -19.35
CA LYS A 164 -1.76 2.23 -19.83
C LYS A 164 -0.47 2.41 -19.03
N VAL A 165 0.01 1.32 -18.44
CA VAL A 165 1.34 1.27 -17.81
C VAL A 165 2.39 1.14 -18.90
N VAL A 166 3.28 2.12 -19.03
CA VAL A 166 4.39 2.07 -20.01
C VAL A 166 5.63 1.44 -19.36
N ASP A 167 5.95 1.88 -18.16
CA ASP A 167 7.07 1.38 -17.34
C ASP A 167 6.77 1.56 -15.84
N GLU A 168 7.77 1.36 -14.98
CA GLU A 168 7.60 1.46 -13.52
C GLU A 168 7.43 2.91 -13.01
N ASN A 169 7.67 3.90 -13.86
CA ASN A 169 7.71 5.32 -13.53
C ASN A 169 6.66 6.14 -14.31
N THR A 170 6.02 5.54 -15.32
CA THR A 170 5.19 6.24 -16.30
C THR A 170 3.85 5.57 -16.51
N LEU A 171 2.79 6.38 -16.40
CA LEU A 171 1.42 6.02 -16.78
C LEU A 171 0.92 6.95 -17.88
N VAL A 172 0.16 6.41 -18.82
CA VAL A 172 -0.38 7.14 -19.97
C VAL A 172 -1.89 6.95 -20.07
N TRP A 173 -2.60 8.06 -20.23
CA TRP A 173 -4.01 8.12 -20.59
C TRP A 173 -4.12 8.64 -22.02
N GLU A 174 -4.96 8.01 -22.82
CA GLU A 174 -5.30 8.48 -24.16
C GLU A 174 -6.82 8.65 -24.19
N ASP A 175 -7.30 9.84 -24.54
CA ASP A 175 -8.73 10.07 -24.63
C ASP A 175 -9.28 9.37 -25.88
N LYS A 176 -10.18 8.42 -25.65
CA LYS A 176 -10.89 7.67 -26.70
C LYS A 176 -12.34 8.12 -26.82
N ILE A 177 -12.76 9.08 -26.01
CA ILE A 177 -14.09 9.67 -26.06
C ILE A 177 -14.05 10.76 -27.13
N PRO A 178 -14.82 10.66 -28.21
CA PRO A 178 -14.78 11.67 -29.25
C PRO A 178 -15.29 13.04 -28.76
N PRO A 179 -14.76 14.16 -29.29
CA PRO A 179 -13.81 14.21 -30.40
C PRO A 179 -12.34 14.02 -29.98
N TYR A 180 -11.60 13.24 -30.76
CA TYR A 180 -10.16 13.02 -30.61
C TYR A 180 -9.49 12.94 -31.99
N LEU A 181 -8.19 13.25 -32.04
CA LEU A 181 -7.33 13.05 -33.21
C LEU A 181 -6.77 11.62 -33.20
N ASN A 182 -7.07 10.87 -34.25
CA ASN A 182 -6.48 9.55 -34.49
C ASN A 182 -5.12 9.72 -35.17
N MET A 183 -4.07 9.15 -34.57
CA MET A 183 -2.68 9.27 -35.05
C MET A 183 -2.36 8.32 -36.22
N GLU A 184 -3.18 7.31 -36.49
CA GLU A 184 -2.98 6.37 -37.60
C GLU A 184 -3.29 7.02 -38.95
N ASP A 185 -4.43 7.71 -39.06
CA ASP A 185 -4.88 8.36 -40.29
C ASP A 185 -4.82 9.89 -40.25
N ASN A 186 -4.36 10.45 -39.12
CA ASN A 186 -4.24 11.88 -38.84
C ASN A 186 -5.56 12.63 -39.06
N LYS A 187 -6.66 12.09 -38.51
CA LYS A 187 -8.01 12.67 -38.61
C LYS A 187 -8.68 12.84 -37.27
N ILE A 188 -9.43 13.92 -37.14
CA ILE A 188 -10.33 14.13 -36.01
C ILE A 188 -11.59 13.29 -36.21
N LEU A 189 -11.88 12.41 -35.26
CA LEU A 189 -13.06 11.56 -35.26
C LEU A 189 -14.10 12.07 -34.27
N GLY A 190 -15.39 11.89 -34.60
CA GLY A 190 -16.53 12.15 -33.72
C GLY A 190 -17.11 13.56 -33.73
N LEU A 191 -16.60 14.45 -34.59
CA LEU A 191 -17.31 15.68 -34.95
C LEU A 191 -18.47 15.33 -35.89
N VAL A 192 -19.65 15.91 -35.62
CA VAL A 192 -20.86 15.72 -36.43
C VAL A 192 -21.49 17.06 -36.75
N ASP A 193 -22.02 17.18 -37.97
CA ASP A 193 -22.80 18.34 -38.38
C ASP A 193 -24.29 18.08 -38.16
N VAL A 194 -24.98 19.04 -37.53
CA VAL A 194 -26.44 18.97 -37.30
C VAL A 194 -27.13 20.00 -38.18
N ILE A 195 -27.98 19.53 -39.10
CA ILE A 195 -28.88 20.38 -39.87
C ILE A 195 -30.23 20.41 -39.15
N TYR A 196 -30.56 21.54 -38.54
CA TYR A 196 -31.86 21.75 -37.90
C TYR A 196 -32.88 22.28 -38.91
N LEU A 197 -33.91 21.49 -39.19
CA LEU A 197 -35.01 21.89 -40.06
C LEU A 197 -36.15 22.44 -39.20
N ALA A 198 -36.51 23.70 -39.43
CA ALA A 198 -37.64 24.36 -38.80
C ALA A 198 -38.68 24.75 -39.86
N ASP A 199 -39.95 24.47 -39.60
CA ASP A 199 -41.05 24.89 -40.47
C ASP A 199 -41.47 26.33 -40.12
N ALA A 200 -41.85 27.09 -41.15
CA ALA A 200 -42.40 28.43 -40.98
C ALA A 200 -43.89 28.30 -40.68
N SER A 201 -44.27 28.49 -39.42
CA SER A 201 -45.68 28.52 -39.00
C SER A 201 -46.46 29.67 -39.64
#